data_AF-A0A524G0P1-F1
#
_entry.id   AF-A0A524G0P1-F1
#
_cell.length_a   1.000
_cell.length_b   1.000
_cell.length_c   1.000
_cell.angle_alpha   90.00
_cell.angle_beta   90.00
_cell.angle_gamma   90.00
#
_symmetry.space_group_name_H-M   'P 1'
#
loop_
_entity.id
_entity.type
_entity.pdbx_description
1 polymer ?
#
loop_
_entity_poly.entity_id
_entity_poly.type
_entity_poly.pdbx_seq_one_letter_code
_entity_poly.pdbx_strand_id
1 'polypeptide(L)'
;MIAGAILYDLLGSKVLASIDFMHPEYNNEFLQTVAEEYYSLIEEDVAKNFISTKIMEHAITISRVGDVTLIITISDSDSFTDDEIIRIRKLQWLASEEVDKSSVRDFKDSFVDLVEENLKVPLTVCFIVVRDLPPEDISGATVESLIQRKGNNRKEPGD
;
A
#
# COMPACT_ATOMS: atom_id res chain seq x y z
N MET A 1 4.40 6.58 -2.73
CA MET A 1 3.16 5.91 -3.16
C MET A 1 2.88 4.78 -2.20
N ILE A 2 1.62 4.57 -1.83
CA ILE A 2 1.25 3.43 -0.98
C ILE A 2 1.49 2.12 -1.76
N ALA A 3 2.42 1.30 -1.26
CA ALA A 3 2.81 0.03 -1.84
C ALA A 3 1.87 -1.11 -1.43
N GLY A 4 1.28 -1.04 -0.24
CA GLY A 4 0.36 -2.05 0.26
C GLY A 4 -0.14 -1.75 1.67
N ALA A 5 -1.06 -2.58 2.15
CA ALA A 5 -1.56 -2.53 3.52
C ALA A 5 -1.80 -3.93 4.09
N ILE A 6 -1.60 -4.07 5.40
CA ILE A 6 -1.64 -5.34 6.12
C ILE A 6 -2.51 -5.17 7.35
N LEU A 7 -3.47 -6.09 7.54
CA LEU A 7 -4.20 -6.27 8.78
C LEU A 7 -3.45 -7.29 9.64
N TYR A 8 -2.94 -6.86 10.78
CA TYR A 8 -2.05 -7.65 11.62
C TYR A 8 -2.64 -7.88 13.02
N ASP A 9 -2.59 -9.12 13.48
CA ASP A 9 -2.95 -9.53 14.84
C ASP A 9 -1.69 -9.58 15.70
N LEU A 10 -1.58 -8.65 16.66
CA LEU A 10 -0.45 -8.57 17.58
C LEU A 10 -0.35 -9.82 18.47
N LEU A 11 -1.48 -10.31 18.97
CA LEU A 11 -1.50 -11.42 19.91
C LEU A 11 -1.11 -12.74 19.22
N GLY A 12 -1.64 -12.97 18.03
CA GLY A 12 -1.30 -14.12 17.20
C GLY A 12 0.00 -13.98 16.43
N SER A 13 0.60 -12.79 16.42
CA SER A 13 1.76 -12.41 15.59
C SER A 13 1.63 -12.89 14.14
N LYS A 14 0.49 -12.57 13.52
CA LYS A 14 0.12 -13.09 12.20
C LYS A 14 -0.60 -12.06 11.35
N VAL A 15 -0.42 -12.20 10.04
CA VAL A 15 -1.22 -11.48 9.04
C VAL A 15 -2.62 -12.08 8.98
N LEU A 16 -3.64 -11.25 9.16
CA LEU A 16 -5.04 -11.62 9.00
C LEU A 16 -5.50 -11.45 7.55
N ALA A 17 -5.10 -10.33 6.93
CA ALA A 17 -5.36 -10.01 5.54
C ALA A 17 -4.28 -9.04 5.04
N SER A 18 -4.01 -9.02 3.74
CA SER A 18 -3.10 -8.06 3.12
C SER A 18 -3.52 -7.75 1.70
N ILE A 19 -3.06 -6.61 1.21
CA ILE A 19 -3.19 -6.19 -0.18
C ILE A 19 -1.93 -5.46 -0.61
N ASP A 20 -1.45 -5.80 -1.80
CA ASP A 20 -0.26 -5.23 -2.41
C ASP A 20 -0.63 -4.52 -3.71
N PHE A 21 -0.33 -3.22 -3.77
CA PHE A 21 -0.48 -2.42 -5.00
C PHE A 21 0.79 -2.44 -5.86
N MET A 22 1.93 -2.64 -5.21
CA MET A 22 3.23 -2.88 -5.85
C MET A 22 3.71 -4.28 -5.47
N HIS A 23 4.94 -4.68 -5.78
CA HIS A 23 5.54 -5.89 -5.20
C HIS A 23 6.41 -5.49 -4.00
N PRO A 24 5.85 -5.12 -2.84
CA PRO A 24 6.65 -4.86 -1.67
C PRO A 24 7.19 -6.19 -1.13
N GLU A 25 8.50 -6.25 -0.90
CA GLU A 25 9.12 -7.36 -0.17
C GLU A 25 8.97 -7.09 1.34
N TYR A 26 7.80 -7.35 1.92
CA TYR A 26 7.69 -7.47 3.38
C TYR A 26 7.72 -8.94 3.77
N ASN A 27 8.72 -9.31 4.55
CA ASN A 27 8.89 -10.65 5.11
C ASN A 27 8.48 -10.67 6.59
N ASN A 28 8.58 -11.84 7.23
CA ASN A 28 8.27 -11.96 8.65
C ASN A 28 9.18 -11.12 9.55
N GLU A 29 10.45 -10.93 9.15
CA GLU A 29 11.41 -10.09 9.87
C GLU A 29 10.96 -8.62 9.89
N PHE A 30 10.53 -8.11 8.74
CA PHE A 30 9.96 -6.76 8.62
C PHE A 30 8.73 -6.60 9.54
N LEU A 31 7.80 -7.55 9.53
CA LEU A 31 6.61 -7.49 10.38
C LEU A 31 6.94 -7.55 11.87
N GLN A 32 7.97 -8.32 12.23
CA GLN A 32 8.46 -8.38 13.59
C GLN A 32 9.04 -7.02 14.01
N THR A 33 9.85 -6.37 13.16
CA THR A 33 10.36 -5.02 13.43
C THR A 33 9.22 -4.00 13.59
N VAL A 34 8.16 -4.08 12.78
CA VAL A 34 6.97 -3.22 12.94
C VAL A 34 6.30 -3.43 14.29
N ALA A 35 6.14 -4.68 14.74
CA ALA A 35 5.55 -4.98 16.03
C ALA A 35 6.42 -4.48 17.20
N GLU A 36 7.73 -4.69 17.14
CA GLU A 36 8.69 -4.21 18.15
C GLU A 36 8.68 -2.68 18.26
N GLU A 37 8.72 -1.97 17.13
CA GLU A 37 8.61 -0.52 17.06
C GLU A 37 7.29 -0.02 17.67
N TYR A 38 6.17 -0.70 17.36
CA TYR A 38 4.86 -0.37 17.92
C TYR A 38 4.84 -0.49 19.45
N TYR A 39 5.42 -1.56 20.00
CA TYR A 39 5.50 -1.74 21.46
C TYR A 39 6.39 -0.68 22.12
N SER A 40 7.55 -0.37 21.54
CA SER A 40 8.43 0.69 22.04
C SER A 40 7.70 2.03 22.15
N LEU A 41 6.96 2.40 21.11
CA LEU A 41 6.21 3.67 21.07
C LEU A 41 5.01 3.71 22.02
N ILE A 42 4.47 2.55 22.41
CA ILE A 42 3.46 2.45 23.47
C ILE A 42 4.08 2.66 24.84
N GLU A 43 5.21 2.01 25.11
CA GLU A 43 5.89 2.11 26.41
C GLU A 43 6.33 3.55 26.72
N GLU A 44 6.63 4.33 25.70
CA GLU A 44 6.97 5.75 25.82
C GLU A 44 5.76 6.68 26.04
N ASP A 45 4.53 6.14 26.13
CA ASP A 45 3.25 6.89 26.24
C ASP A 45 3.04 7.92 25.11
N VAL A 46 3.69 7.69 23.96
CA VAL A 46 3.54 8.49 22.73
C VAL A 46 2.35 7.97 21.90
N ALA A 47 1.72 6.87 22.34
CA ALA A 47 0.70 6.09 21.64
C ALA A 47 -0.53 6.92 21.22
N LYS A 48 -0.46 7.45 20.01
CA LYS A 48 -1.64 7.83 19.23
C LYS A 48 -2.17 6.57 18.56
N ASN A 49 -3.48 6.49 18.32
CA ASN A 49 -4.11 5.46 17.48
C ASN A 49 -3.52 5.36 16.05
N PHE A 50 -2.65 6.28 15.69
CA PHE A 50 -1.99 6.42 14.41
C PHE A 50 -0.55 6.87 14.63
N ILE A 51 0.39 6.02 14.23
CA ILE A 51 1.84 6.26 14.26
C ILE A 51 2.33 6.34 12.81
N SER A 52 3.24 7.27 12.55
CA SER A 52 4.00 7.32 11.30
C SER A 52 5.48 7.18 11.67
N THR A 53 6.16 6.19 11.11
CA THR A 53 7.57 5.89 11.36
C THR A 53 8.24 5.47 10.06
N LYS A 54 9.55 5.20 10.10
CA LYS A 54 10.31 4.64 9.00
C LYS A 54 10.94 3.34 9.46
N ILE A 55 10.71 2.26 8.73
CA ILE A 55 11.33 0.96 8.97
C ILE A 55 12.09 0.58 7.71
N MET A 56 13.39 0.35 7.86
CA MET A 56 14.33 0.19 6.75
C MET A 56 14.28 1.42 5.82
N GLU A 57 13.96 1.24 4.54
CA GLU A 57 13.84 2.34 3.56
C GLU A 57 12.38 2.75 3.28
N HIS A 58 11.41 2.17 3.99
CA HIS A 58 9.99 2.40 3.75
C HIS A 58 9.37 3.26 4.85
N ALA A 59 8.60 4.28 4.45
CA ALA A 59 7.68 4.94 5.37
C ALA A 59 6.52 4.01 5.69
N ILE A 60 6.26 3.85 6.99
CA ILE A 60 5.24 2.96 7.53
C ILE A 60 4.29 3.75 8.42
N THR A 61 2.98 3.49 8.28
CA THR A 61 2.02 3.89 9.31
C THR A 61 1.52 2.69 10.06
N ILE A 62 1.44 2.80 11.39
CA ILE A 62 0.89 1.77 12.27
C ILE A 62 -0.37 2.35 12.91
N SER A 63 -1.52 1.79 12.55
CA SER A 63 -2.84 2.29 12.95
C SER A 63 -3.57 1.25 13.80
N ARG A 64 -3.94 1.58 15.03
CA ARG A 64 -4.72 0.68 15.89
C ARG A 64 -6.19 0.74 15.51
N VAL A 65 -6.79 -0.43 15.22
CA VAL A 65 -8.21 -0.55 14.83
C VAL A 65 -9.02 -1.45 15.76
N GLY A 66 -8.37 -2.05 16.76
CA GLY A 66 -9.00 -2.80 17.85
C GLY A 66 -8.00 -2.95 18.99
N ASP A 67 -8.26 -3.84 19.95
CA ASP A 67 -7.36 -3.97 21.10
C ASP A 67 -5.99 -4.55 20.77
N VAL A 68 -5.98 -5.51 19.85
CA VAL A 68 -4.77 -6.25 19.46
C VAL A 68 -4.59 -6.29 17.94
N THR A 69 -5.25 -5.37 17.23
CA THR A 69 -5.29 -5.39 15.75
C THR A 69 -4.80 -4.08 15.19
N LEU A 70 -3.86 -4.20 14.24
CA LEU A 70 -3.21 -3.09 13.57
C LEU A 70 -3.49 -3.12 12.08
N ILE A 71 -3.60 -1.93 11.49
CA ILE A 71 -3.40 -1.71 10.06
C ILE A 71 -2.00 -1.13 9.87
N ILE A 72 -1.17 -1.85 9.13
CA ILE A 72 0.17 -1.42 8.73
C ILE A 72 0.07 -0.99 7.27
N THR A 73 0.33 0.28 6.98
CA THR A 73 0.41 0.77 5.59
C THR A 73 1.87 1.00 5.24
N ILE A 74 2.27 0.55 4.06
CA ILE A 74 3.66 0.56 3.58
C ILE A 74 3.75 1.49 2.38
N SER A 75 4.71 2.41 2.38
CA SER A 75 5.06 3.22 1.21
C SER A 75 6.20 2.59 0.40
N ASP A 76 6.20 2.82 -0.91
CA ASP A 76 7.35 2.55 -1.78
C ASP A 76 8.47 3.62 -1.65
N SER A 77 8.20 4.67 -0.88
CA SER A 77 9.12 5.77 -0.57
C SER A 77 9.46 5.85 0.92
N ASP A 78 10.44 6.67 1.26
CA ASP A 78 10.89 6.92 2.64
C ASP A 78 9.98 7.84 3.46
N SER A 79 8.92 8.36 2.84
CA SER A 79 7.96 9.31 3.41
C SER A 79 6.58 9.14 2.78
N PHE A 80 5.54 9.57 3.51
CA PHE A 80 4.18 9.74 2.97
C PHE A 80 3.93 11.22 2.67
N THR A 81 3.18 11.48 1.61
CA THR A 81 2.60 12.80 1.33
C THR A 81 1.41 13.09 2.26
N ASP A 82 1.06 14.37 2.42
CA ASP A 82 -0.09 14.77 3.25
C ASP A 82 -1.40 14.13 2.76
N ASP A 83 -1.59 14.05 1.44
CA ASP A 83 -2.76 13.40 0.84
C ASP A 83 -2.82 11.90 1.11
N GLU A 84 -1.67 11.21 1.15
CA GLU A 84 -1.60 9.82 1.57
C GLU A 84 -1.96 9.69 3.06
N ILE A 85 -1.40 10.53 3.92
CA ILE A 85 -1.72 10.52 5.36
C ILE A 85 -3.21 10.76 5.61
N ILE A 86 -3.86 11.68 4.90
CA ILE A 86 -5.30 11.93 5.02
C ILE A 86 -6.10 10.67 4.67
N ARG A 87 -5.75 9.99 3.57
CA ARG A 87 -6.43 8.77 3.12
C ARG A 87 -6.21 7.59 4.07
N ILE A 88 -5.00 7.43 4.60
CA ILE A 88 -4.69 6.39 5.58
C ILE A 88 -5.45 6.65 6.90
N ARG A 89 -5.53 7.90 7.36
CA ARG A 89 -6.33 8.26 8.54
C ARG A 89 -7.82 7.98 8.34
N LYS A 90 -8.35 8.27 7.15
CA LYS A 90 -9.73 7.94 6.80
C LYS A 90 -9.96 6.43 6.83
N LEU A 91 -9.04 5.64 6.27
CA LEU A 91 -9.08 4.18 6.35
C LEU A 91 -9.08 3.69 7.80
N GLN A 92 -8.18 4.21 8.64
CA GLN A 92 -8.11 3.86 10.07
C GLN A 92 -9.44 4.13 10.79
N TRP A 93 -10.04 5.30 10.56
CA TRP A 93 -11.32 5.65 11.17
C TRP A 93 -12.45 4.71 10.74
N LEU A 94 -12.59 4.45 9.43
CA LEU A 94 -13.61 3.54 8.90
C LEU A 94 -13.43 2.10 9.41
N ALA A 95 -12.19 1.61 9.42
CA ALA A 95 -11.87 0.28 9.92
C ALA A 95 -12.18 0.13 11.41
N SER A 96 -11.83 1.13 12.22
CA SER A 96 -12.20 1.15 13.64
C SER A 96 -13.71 1.09 13.84
N GLU A 97 -14.50 1.88 13.10
CA GLU A 97 -15.96 1.84 13.20
C GLU A 97 -16.55 0.47 12.82
N GLU A 98 -16.00 -0.19 11.80
CA GLU A 98 -16.49 -1.49 11.35
C GLU A 98 -16.16 -2.61 12.36
N VAL A 99 -14.95 -2.58 12.92
CA VAL A 99 -14.52 -3.50 13.97
C VAL A 99 -15.35 -3.33 15.25
N ASP A 100 -15.66 -2.09 15.63
CA ASP A 100 -16.49 -1.79 16.81
C ASP A 100 -17.95 -2.26 16.65
N LYS A 101 -18.48 -2.25 15.42
CA LYS A 101 -19.86 -2.69 15.11
C LYS A 101 -20.01 -4.21 15.00
N SER A 102 -18.99 -4.89 14.49
CA SER A 102 -19.04 -6.32 14.19
C SER A 102 -18.00 -7.08 15.02
N SER A 103 -16.84 -7.32 14.42
CA SER A 103 -15.63 -7.85 15.04
C SER A 103 -14.48 -7.79 14.04
N VAL A 104 -13.25 -7.97 14.52
CA VAL A 104 -12.06 -8.14 13.65
C VAL A 104 -12.23 -9.35 12.71
N ARG A 105 -12.95 -10.39 13.16
CA ARG A 105 -13.14 -11.61 12.37
C ARG A 105 -13.95 -11.35 11.11
N ASP A 106 -15.01 -10.56 11.24
CA ASP A 106 -15.91 -10.21 10.14
C ASP A 106 -15.26 -9.13 9.27
N PHE A 107 -14.64 -8.12 9.88
CA PHE A 107 -13.92 -7.06 9.17
C PHE A 107 -12.81 -7.56 8.26
N LYS A 108 -12.11 -8.64 8.65
CA LYS A 108 -11.04 -9.24 7.86
C LYS A 108 -11.50 -9.57 6.43
N ASP A 109 -12.75 -10.00 6.25
CA ASP A 109 -13.27 -10.41 4.95
C ASP A 109 -13.59 -9.22 4.03
N SER A 110 -13.79 -8.02 4.59
CA SER A 110 -14.02 -6.76 3.85
C SER A 110 -12.81 -5.81 3.83
N PHE A 111 -11.70 -6.19 4.47
CA PHE A 111 -10.51 -5.34 4.62
C PHE A 111 -9.95 -4.90 3.27
N VAL A 112 -9.82 -5.84 2.33
CA VAL A 112 -9.24 -5.59 1.00
C VAL A 112 -10.06 -4.55 0.24
N ASP A 113 -11.38 -4.69 0.23
CA ASP A 113 -12.30 -3.76 -0.44
C ASP A 113 -12.17 -2.35 0.15
N LEU A 114 -12.18 -2.24 1.48
CA LEU A 114 -12.04 -0.94 2.16
C LEU A 114 -10.69 -0.27 1.87
N VAL A 115 -9.61 -1.05 1.79
CA VAL A 115 -8.29 -0.54 1.43
C VAL A 115 -8.25 -0.08 -0.02
N GLU A 116 -8.81 -0.85 -0.96
CA GLU A 116 -8.87 -0.46 -2.36
C GLU A 116 -9.65 0.85 -2.54
N GLU A 117 -10.81 0.99 -1.92
CA GLU A 117 -11.65 2.18 -2.04
C GLU A 117 -10.96 3.46 -1.55
N ASN A 118 -10.06 3.36 -0.58
CA ASN A 118 -9.47 4.54 0.06
C ASN A 118 -8.01 4.80 -0.33
N LEU A 119 -7.22 3.77 -0.64
CA LEU A 119 -5.79 3.92 -0.91
C LEU A 119 -5.44 3.81 -2.40
N LYS A 120 -6.25 3.11 -3.20
CA LYS A 120 -5.99 2.92 -4.64
C LYS A 120 -6.11 4.25 -5.38
N VAL A 121 -5.12 4.55 -6.22
CA VAL A 121 -5.13 5.73 -7.09
C VAL A 121 -5.20 5.28 -8.54
N PRO A 122 -6.15 5.78 -9.35
CA PRO A 122 -6.20 5.48 -10.77
C PRO A 122 -5.01 6.13 -11.49
N LEU A 123 -4.24 5.33 -12.22
CA LEU A 123 -3.19 5.83 -13.10
C LEU A 123 -3.79 6.22 -14.46
N THR A 124 -3.58 7.48 -14.85
CA THR A 124 -3.91 7.93 -16.22
C THR A 124 -2.66 7.81 -17.09
N VAL A 125 -2.65 6.84 -18.00
CA VAL A 125 -1.55 6.66 -18.97
C VAL A 125 -1.94 7.29 -20.30
N CYS A 126 -1.20 8.32 -20.72
CA CYS A 126 -1.37 8.94 -22.04
C CYS A 126 -0.31 8.39 -22.99
N PHE A 127 -0.75 7.74 -24.07
CA PHE A 127 0.13 7.30 -25.15
C PHE A 127 0.19 8.39 -26.22
N ILE A 128 1.32 9.09 -26.30
CA ILE A 128 1.58 10.05 -27.38
C ILE A 128 2.16 9.27 -28.56
N VAL A 129 1.36 9.11 -29.61
CA VAL A 129 1.80 8.59 -30.90
C VAL A 129 2.16 9.74 -31.84
N VAL A 130 3.22 9.55 -32.64
CA VAL A 130 3.64 10.51 -33.67
C VAL A 130 2.55 10.57 -34.76
N ARG A 131 2.25 11.78 -35.23
CA ARG A 131 1.06 12.17 -36.02
C ARG A 131 0.83 11.45 -37.37
N ASP A 132 1.71 10.55 -37.78
CA ASP A 132 1.64 9.90 -39.10
C ASP A 132 1.35 8.39 -39.00
N LEU A 133 0.43 7.99 -38.12
CA LEU A 133 -0.14 6.63 -38.19
C LEU A 133 -1.31 6.63 -39.18
N PRO A 134 -1.27 5.79 -40.23
CA PRO A 134 -2.38 5.65 -41.17
C PRO A 134 -3.68 5.33 -40.40
N PRO A 135 -4.83 5.88 -40.81
CA PRO A 135 -6.12 5.70 -40.11
C PRO A 135 -6.60 4.24 -40.03
N GLU A 136 -5.88 3.32 -40.65
CA GLU A 136 -6.14 1.88 -40.71
C GLU A 136 -5.57 1.14 -39.48
N ASP A 137 -4.67 1.77 -38.71
CA ASP A 137 -3.82 1.10 -37.70
C ASP A 137 -4.20 1.43 -36.23
N ILE A 138 -5.50 1.61 -35.96
CA ILE A 138 -6.06 1.87 -34.63
C ILE A 138 -6.59 0.56 -34.00
N SER A 139 -5.78 -0.49 -33.96
CA SER A 139 -6.15 -1.74 -33.29
C SER A 139 -5.32 -1.99 -32.04
N GLY A 140 -5.81 -2.83 -31.13
CA GLY A 140 -5.08 -3.22 -29.91
C GLY A 140 -3.67 -3.78 -30.17
N ALA A 141 -3.43 -4.30 -31.38
CA ALA A 141 -2.12 -4.80 -31.81
C ALA A 141 -1.04 -3.69 -31.90
N THR A 142 -1.44 -2.44 -32.15
CA THR A 142 -0.51 -1.29 -32.21
C THR A 142 -0.03 -0.91 -30.80
N VAL A 143 -0.91 -0.99 -29.80
CA VAL A 143 -0.56 -0.78 -28.38
C VAL A 143 0.38 -1.88 -27.89
N GLU A 144 0.08 -3.13 -28.24
CA GLU A 144 0.93 -4.29 -27.90
C GLU A 144 2.33 -4.18 -28.52
N SER A 145 2.42 -3.73 -29.78
CA SER A 145 3.69 -3.49 -30.47
C SER A 145 4.50 -2.34 -29.85
N LEU A 146 3.85 -1.29 -29.34
CA LEU A 146 4.50 -0.17 -28.66
C LEU A 146 5.07 -0.58 -27.29
N ILE A 147 4.34 -1.40 -26.54
CA ILE A 147 4.80 -1.95 -25.24
C ILE A 147 6.01 -2.87 -25.45
N GLN A 148 5.96 -3.76 -26.45
CA GLN A 148 7.07 -4.68 -26.75
C GLN A 148 8.34 -3.94 -27.23
N ARG A 149 8.19 -2.88 -28.04
CA ARG A 149 9.35 -2.08 -28.52
C ARG A 149 10.06 -1.32 -27.40
N LYS A 150 9.32 -0.86 -26.38
CA LYS A 150 9.90 -0.13 -25.25
C LYS A 150 10.63 -1.05 -24.25
N GLY A 151 10.25 -2.33 -24.19
CA GLY A 151 10.92 -3.35 -23.37
C GLY A 151 12.35 -3.69 -23.82
N ASN A 152 12.69 -3.51 -25.10
CA ASN A 152 13.98 -3.90 -25.66
C ASN A 152 15.04 -2.78 -25.75
N ASN A 153 14.69 -1.52 -25.43
CA ASN A 153 15.63 -0.38 -25.53
C ASN A 153 16.44 -0.11 -24.24
N ARG A 154 16.38 -0.99 -23.24
CA ARG A 154 17.39 -1.05 -22.16
C ARG A 154 18.60 -1.88 -22.63
N LYS A 155 19.32 -1.39 -23.63
CA LYS A 155 20.75 -1.70 -23.77
C LYS A 155 21.50 -0.38 -23.56
N GLU A 156 22.34 -0.40 -22.54
CA GLU A 156 23.12 0.71 -22.02
C GLU A 156 23.95 1.39 -23.12
N PRO A 157 24.18 2.73 -23.04
CA PRO A 157 25.18 3.36 -23.88
C PRO A 157 26.56 3.14 -23.24
N GLY A 158 27.30 2.19 -23.80
CA GLY A 158 28.73 1.98 -23.57
C GLY A 158 29.39 1.50 -24.84
N ASP A 159 29.84 2.45 -25.66
CA ASP A 159 31.10 2.47 -26.44
C ASP A 159 31.19 3.77 -27.27
#